data_AF-A0A4R3M5M7-F1
#
_entry.id   AF-A0A4R3M5M7-F1
#
_cell.length_a   1.000
_cell.length_b   1.000
_cell.length_c   1.000
_cell.angle_alpha   90.00
_cell.angle_beta   90.00
_cell.angle_gamma   90.00
#
_symmetry.space_group_name_H-M   'P 1'
#
loop_
_entity.id
_entity.type
_entity.pdbx_description
1 polymer ?
#
loop_
_entity_poly.entity_id
_entity_poly.type
_entity_poly.pdbx_seq_one_letter_code
_entity_poly.pdbx_strand_id
1 'polypeptide(L)'
;MFALAEFNCLVRRDYDILIPEGFDCCKLRLLVDANSGIMTISLTIWCKPRIPMKFFALEHSPVAYAADFVVYPATILAGFFAVLFYTPIGRWPVLALALVLGLAVWSLIEYVLHRHILHGLQPFKRWHDEHHKRPFALIGTSTVGSLLLIAALVFAPLFLLIDVWLALAATLGVMCGYLFYDVMHHASHHWRAKGGWFQSRKRAHALHHQPGANVYYGVTTSFWDWVFATRPKNG
;
A
#
# COMPACT_ATOMS: atom_id res chain seq x y z
N MET A 1 -37.78 -23.68 33.80
CA MET A 1 -36.39 -24.17 33.63
C MET A 1 -35.95 -23.77 32.24
N PHE A 2 -35.17 -22.68 32.10
CA PHE A 2 -34.72 -22.18 30.81
C PHE A 2 -33.55 -23.04 30.32
N ALA A 3 -33.70 -23.68 29.16
CA ALA A 3 -32.58 -24.34 28.48
C ALA A 3 -31.90 -23.30 27.56
N LEU A 4 -30.68 -22.91 27.88
CA LEU A 4 -29.80 -22.17 26.98
C LEU A 4 -29.04 -23.18 26.13
N ALA A 5 -29.32 -23.22 24.83
CA ALA A 5 -28.42 -23.85 23.87
C ALA A 5 -27.45 -22.79 23.36
N GLU A 6 -26.22 -22.79 23.89
CA GLU A 6 -25.10 -22.11 23.23
C GLU A 6 -24.62 -22.97 22.07
N PHE A 7 -25.01 -22.60 20.85
CA PHE A 7 -24.39 -23.16 19.65
C PHE A 7 -23.07 -22.43 19.40
N ASN A 8 -21.98 -23.08 19.78
CA ASN A 8 -20.67 -22.76 19.22
C ASN A 8 -20.68 -23.05 17.72
N CYS A 9 -20.18 -22.10 16.94
CA CYS A 9 -19.97 -22.16 15.49
C CYS A 9 -19.66 -23.59 15.02
N LEU A 10 -20.54 -24.17 14.20
CA LEU A 10 -20.24 -25.14 13.14
C LEU A 10 -21.56 -25.74 12.61
N VAL A 11 -22.34 -25.00 11.82
CA VAL A 11 -23.32 -25.61 10.90
C VAL A 11 -23.40 -24.80 9.60
N ARG A 12 -22.79 -25.37 8.55
CA ARG A 12 -23.15 -25.18 7.15
C ARG A 12 -24.59 -25.67 6.96
N ARG A 13 -25.52 -24.77 6.62
CA ARG A 13 -26.73 -25.06 5.84
C ARG A 13 -27.36 -23.75 5.38
N ASP A 14 -27.67 -23.71 4.10
CA ASP A 14 -28.04 -22.53 3.33
C ASP A 14 -29.30 -21.85 3.85
N TYR A 15 -29.12 -20.72 4.52
CA TYR A 15 -30.11 -19.66 4.63
C TYR A 15 -29.33 -18.36 4.47
N ASP A 16 -29.34 -17.78 3.27
CA ASP A 16 -28.67 -16.52 2.98
C ASP A 16 -29.36 -15.39 3.75
N ILE A 17 -28.89 -15.13 4.97
CA ILE A 17 -29.20 -13.89 5.68
C ILE A 17 -28.45 -12.78 4.93
N LEU A 18 -29.17 -12.08 4.05
CA LEU A 18 -28.66 -10.88 3.39
C LEU A 18 -28.25 -9.86 4.45
N ILE A 19 -26.95 -9.67 4.62
CA ILE A 19 -26.41 -8.60 5.48
C ILE A 19 -26.71 -7.27 4.76
N PRO A 20 -27.47 -6.34 5.37
CA PRO A 20 -27.73 -5.05 4.76
C PRO A 20 -26.43 -4.26 4.54
N GLU A 21 -26.36 -3.46 3.49
CA GLU A 21 -25.22 -2.56 3.28
C GLU A 21 -25.00 -1.68 4.54
N GLY A 22 -23.75 -1.63 5.03
CA GLY A 22 -23.37 -0.83 6.20
C GLY A 22 -23.30 -1.58 7.54
N PHE A 23 -23.40 -2.91 7.55
CA PHE A 23 -23.27 -3.73 8.76
C PHE A 23 -22.16 -4.79 8.60
N ASP A 24 -21.41 -5.07 9.68
CA ASP A 24 -20.25 -5.98 9.62
C ASP A 24 -20.60 -7.44 9.92
N CYS A 25 -21.67 -7.68 10.68
CA CYS A 25 -22.23 -9.00 10.98
C CYS A 25 -23.62 -8.82 11.60
N CYS A 26 -24.52 -9.77 11.35
CA CYS A 26 -25.83 -9.83 11.99
C CYS A 26 -25.93 -11.12 12.81
N LYS A 27 -26.22 -11.01 14.11
CA LYS A 27 -26.44 -12.17 14.99
C LYS A 27 -27.93 -12.49 15.04
N LEU A 28 -28.27 -13.74 14.76
CA LEU A 28 -29.64 -14.24 14.83
C LEU A 28 -29.91 -14.81 16.22
N ARG A 29 -30.96 -14.35 16.89
CA ARG A 29 -31.46 -14.97 18.12
C ARG A 29 -32.90 -15.46 17.90
N LEU A 30 -33.10 -16.76 18.09
CA LEU A 30 -34.38 -17.43 18.07
C LEU A 30 -34.89 -17.54 19.50
N LEU A 31 -36.06 -16.97 19.78
CA LEU A 31 -36.76 -17.14 21.05
C LEU A 31 -38.05 -17.91 20.80
N VAL A 32 -38.20 -19.03 21.50
CA VAL A 32 -39.41 -19.86 21.48
C VAL A 32 -40.08 -19.69 22.84
N ASP A 33 -41.26 -19.08 22.85
CA ASP A 33 -42.11 -18.96 24.04
C ASP A 33 -43.25 -19.97 23.95
N ALA A 34 -43.46 -20.72 25.04
CA ALA A 34 -44.44 -21.80 25.14
C ALA A 34 -45.48 -21.57 26.25
N ASN A 35 -45.67 -20.33 26.71
CA ASN A 35 -46.48 -20.04 27.89
C ASN A 35 -48.00 -19.92 27.69
N SER A 36 -48.57 -20.28 26.53
CA SER A 36 -50.01 -20.10 26.30
C SER A 36 -50.67 -21.12 25.37
N GLY A 37 -50.02 -22.27 25.12
CA GLY A 37 -50.51 -23.27 24.15
C GLY A 37 -50.39 -22.83 22.69
N ILE A 38 -49.84 -21.63 22.42
CA ILE A 38 -49.48 -21.12 21.11
C ILE A 38 -47.96 -20.98 21.08
N MET A 39 -47.29 -21.76 20.23
CA MET A 39 -45.85 -21.63 20.02
C MET A 39 -45.58 -20.35 19.23
N THR A 40 -44.97 -19.36 19.88
CA THR A 40 -44.60 -18.09 19.22
C THR A 40 -43.10 -18.09 18.95
N ILE A 41 -42.72 -17.91 17.68
CA ILE A 41 -41.33 -17.81 17.24
C ILE A 41 -41.03 -16.33 16.97
N SER A 42 -40.17 -15.75 17.80
CA SER A 42 -39.68 -14.38 17.59
C SER A 42 -38.23 -14.42 17.08
N LEU A 43 -38.02 -13.79 15.93
CA LEU A 43 -36.71 -13.64 15.30
C LEU A 43 -36.18 -12.23 15.60
N THR A 44 -35.06 -12.11 16.31
CA THR A 44 -34.40 -10.81 16.51
C THR A 44 -33.04 -10.81 15.83
N ILE A 45 -32.86 -9.89 14.88
CA ILE A 45 -31.60 -9.67 14.17
C ILE A 45 -30.90 -8.50 14.82
N TRP A 46 -29.72 -8.74 15.40
CA TRP A 46 -28.84 -7.69 15.89
C TRP A 46 -27.72 -7.47 14.88
N CYS A 47 -27.77 -6.36 14.14
CA CYS A 47 -26.69 -5.99 13.24
C CYS A 47 -25.78 -4.95 13.90
N LYS A 48 -24.46 -5.21 13.90
CA LYS A 48 -23.48 -4.25 14.39
C LYS A 48 -23.26 -3.17 13.31
N PRO A 49 -23.62 -1.90 13.53
CA PRO A 49 -23.41 -0.86 12.54
C PRO A 49 -21.91 -0.75 12.26
N ARG A 50 -21.55 -0.69 10.98
CA ARG A 50 -20.18 -0.40 10.56
C ARG A 50 -19.90 1.04 10.95
N ILE A 51 -19.20 1.24 12.07
CA ILE A 51 -18.78 2.58 12.49
C ILE A 51 -17.69 3.03 11.51
N PRO A 52 -17.93 4.04 10.67
CA PRO A 52 -16.87 4.56 9.81
C PRO A 52 -15.80 5.18 10.73
N MET A 53 -14.62 4.59 10.74
CA MET A 53 -13.45 5.13 11.43
C MET A 53 -13.09 6.47 10.79
N LYS A 54 -13.57 7.59 11.34
CA LYS A 54 -13.32 8.96 10.85
C LYS A 54 -11.88 9.47 11.06
N PHE A 55 -10.97 8.64 11.56
CA PHE A 55 -9.59 9.04 11.91
C PHE A 55 -8.55 8.79 10.81
N PHE A 56 -8.89 8.09 9.73
CA PHE A 56 -8.03 7.88 8.57
C PHE A 56 -8.75 8.28 7.29
N ALA A 57 -8.45 9.48 6.79
CA ALA A 57 -8.78 9.84 5.42
C ALA A 57 -7.76 9.14 4.51
N LEU A 58 -8.23 8.17 3.72
CA LEU A 58 -7.40 7.44 2.75
C LEU A 58 -6.97 8.33 1.58
N GLU A 59 -7.82 9.28 1.22
CA GLU A 59 -7.54 10.29 0.21
C GLU A 59 -6.99 11.55 0.88
N HIS A 60 -5.85 12.02 0.39
CA HIS A 60 -5.17 13.19 0.92
C HIS A 60 -5.76 14.49 0.35
N SER A 61 -5.60 15.58 1.09
CA SER A 61 -5.80 16.91 0.50
C SER A 61 -4.74 17.18 -0.57
N PRO A 62 -4.99 18.06 -1.55
CA PRO A 62 -3.99 18.43 -2.55
C PRO A 62 -2.67 18.90 -1.96
N VAL A 63 -2.72 19.63 -0.83
CA VAL A 63 -1.52 20.11 -0.13
C VAL A 63 -0.75 18.96 0.50
N ALA A 64 -1.45 18.04 1.20
CA ALA A 64 -0.81 16.89 1.82
C ALA A 64 -0.21 15.93 0.78
N TYR A 65 -0.89 15.74 -0.35
CA TYR A 65 -0.38 14.96 -1.48
C TYR A 65 0.82 15.65 -2.14
N ALA A 66 0.77 16.97 -2.35
CA ALA A 66 1.86 17.73 -2.94
C ALA A 66 3.13 17.78 -2.07
N ALA A 67 3.00 17.50 -0.77
CA ALA A 67 4.12 17.54 0.17
C ALA A 67 5.24 16.55 -0.20
N ASP A 68 4.93 15.38 -0.74
CA ASP A 68 5.95 14.40 -1.17
C ASP A 68 6.89 15.01 -2.21
N PHE A 69 6.36 15.78 -3.18
CA PHE A 69 7.13 16.44 -4.25
C PHE A 69 7.94 17.66 -3.80
N VAL A 70 7.85 18.05 -2.53
CA VAL A 70 8.64 19.16 -1.96
C VAL A 70 9.58 18.65 -0.87
N VAL A 71 9.05 17.86 0.05
CA VAL A 71 9.79 17.36 1.21
C VAL A 71 10.86 16.36 0.79
N TYR A 72 10.56 15.39 -0.07
CA TYR A 72 11.58 14.42 -0.51
C TYR A 72 12.75 15.09 -1.23
N PRO A 73 12.54 15.95 -2.25
CA PRO A 73 13.65 16.67 -2.87
C PRO A 73 14.46 17.50 -1.86
N ALA A 74 13.80 18.21 -0.94
CA ALA A 74 14.49 19.01 0.07
C ALA A 74 15.33 18.15 1.01
N THR A 75 14.80 17.02 1.51
CA THR A 75 15.52 16.10 2.39
C THR A 75 16.66 15.38 1.66
N ILE A 76 16.45 14.96 0.41
CA ILE A 76 17.49 14.35 -0.43
C ILE A 76 18.63 15.34 -0.67
N LEU A 77 18.31 16.59 -1.04
CA LEU A 77 19.31 17.63 -1.25
C LEU A 77 20.09 17.93 0.03
N ALA A 78 19.39 18.08 1.17
CA ALA A 78 20.03 18.29 2.46
C ALA A 78 20.97 17.13 2.83
N GLY A 79 20.54 15.88 2.64
CA GLY A 79 21.36 14.70 2.87
C GLY A 79 22.56 14.62 1.92
N PHE A 80 22.37 14.96 0.65
CA PHE A 80 23.46 15.00 -0.33
C PHE A 80 24.50 16.06 0.03
N PHE A 81 24.08 17.26 0.45
CA PHE A 81 24.98 18.29 0.96
C PHE A 81 25.70 17.85 2.24
N ALA A 82 25.00 17.14 3.14
CA ALA A 82 25.63 16.59 4.33
C ALA A 82 26.75 15.60 3.96
N VAL A 83 26.51 14.69 3.01
CA VAL A 83 27.54 13.79 2.48
C VAL A 83 28.68 14.58 1.84
N LEU A 84 28.38 15.62 1.05
CA LEU A 84 29.38 16.39 0.31
C LEU A 84 30.34 17.18 1.18
N PHE A 85 29.86 17.76 2.27
CA PHE A 85 30.67 18.65 3.09
C PHE A 85 31.25 17.99 4.35
N TYR A 86 30.66 16.90 4.83
CA TYR A 86 31.03 16.34 6.15
C TYR A 86 31.55 14.89 6.09
N THR A 87 31.51 14.22 4.93
CA THR A 87 32.06 12.87 4.83
C THR A 87 33.61 12.87 4.86
N PRO A 88 34.25 11.85 5.46
CA PRO A 88 35.70 11.72 5.40
C PRO A 88 36.24 11.64 3.96
N ILE A 89 37.41 12.26 3.74
CA ILE A 89 38.09 12.31 2.45
C ILE A 89 38.38 10.88 1.94
N GLY A 90 38.25 10.68 0.63
CA GLY A 90 38.57 9.41 -0.05
C GLY A 90 37.44 8.39 -0.09
N ARG A 91 36.26 8.68 0.49
CA ARG A 91 35.12 7.74 0.53
C ARG A 91 34.15 7.86 -0.65
N TRP A 92 34.36 8.81 -1.55
CA TRP A 92 33.45 9.12 -2.66
C TRP A 92 33.00 7.91 -3.50
N PRO A 93 33.90 7.01 -3.95
CA PRO A 93 33.48 5.88 -4.77
C PRO A 93 32.54 4.92 -4.03
N VAL A 94 32.82 4.63 -2.76
CA VAL A 94 32.01 3.69 -1.98
C VAL A 94 30.64 4.29 -1.61
N LEU A 95 30.58 5.60 -1.34
CA LEU A 95 29.32 6.30 -1.07
C LEU A 95 28.46 6.39 -2.34
N ALA A 96 29.07 6.68 -3.50
CA ALA A 96 28.37 6.68 -4.78
C ALA A 96 27.81 5.30 -5.11
N LEU A 97 28.58 4.23 -4.88
CA LEU A 97 28.10 2.87 -5.03
C LEU A 97 26.94 2.55 -4.07
N ALA A 98 27.05 2.93 -2.80
CA ALA A 98 25.98 2.74 -1.82
C ALA A 98 24.68 3.43 -2.24
N LEU A 99 24.76 4.65 -2.77
CA LEU A 99 23.61 5.39 -3.31
C LEU A 99 22.99 4.66 -4.51
N VAL A 100 23.80 4.23 -5.48
CA VAL A 100 23.31 3.49 -6.66
C VAL A 100 22.66 2.17 -6.26
N LEU A 101 23.27 1.44 -5.31
CA LEU A 101 22.69 0.22 -4.77
C LEU A 101 21.39 0.48 -4.02
N GLY A 102 21.30 1.56 -3.24
CA GLY A 102 20.06 1.98 -2.60
C GLY A 102 18.94 2.23 -3.61
N LEU A 103 19.24 2.92 -4.71
CA LEU A 103 18.30 3.15 -5.81
C LEU A 103 17.87 1.83 -6.47
N ALA A 104 18.81 0.92 -6.73
CA ALA A 104 18.51 -0.38 -7.31
C ALA A 104 17.64 -1.24 -6.36
N VAL A 105 17.96 -1.24 -5.06
CA VAL A 105 17.19 -1.94 -4.02
C VAL A 105 15.79 -1.37 -3.90
N TRP A 106 15.61 -0.05 -4.01
CA TRP A 106 14.26 0.54 -4.06
C TRP A 106 13.40 -0.09 -5.16
N SER A 107 13.94 -0.30 -6.38
CA SER A 107 13.15 -0.89 -7.46
C SER A 107 12.61 -2.29 -7.12
N LEU A 108 13.34 -3.05 -6.30
CA LEU A 108 12.89 -4.35 -5.79
C LEU A 108 11.86 -4.18 -4.67
N ILE A 109 12.11 -3.25 -3.74
CA ILE A 109 11.17 -2.90 -2.67
C ILE A 109 9.83 -2.48 -3.28
N GLU A 110 9.84 -1.60 -4.27
CA GLU A 110 8.65 -1.19 -5.03
C GLU A 110 7.86 -2.39 -5.53
N TYR A 111 8.53 -3.31 -6.24
CA TYR A 111 7.90 -4.51 -6.78
C TYR A 111 7.28 -5.39 -5.68
N VAL A 112 8.03 -5.66 -4.61
CA VAL A 112 7.59 -6.51 -3.50
C VAL A 112 6.44 -5.87 -2.73
N LEU A 113 6.56 -4.58 -2.41
CA LEU A 113 5.50 -3.81 -1.74
C LEU A 113 4.24 -3.83 -2.59
N HIS A 114 4.33 -3.51 -3.87
CA HIS A 114 3.17 -3.46 -4.74
C HIS A 114 2.51 -4.84 -4.87
N ARG A 115 3.27 -5.88 -5.18
CA ARG A 115 2.72 -7.23 -5.39
C ARG A 115 2.22 -7.92 -4.12
N HIS A 116 3.01 -7.90 -3.06
CA HIS A 116 2.73 -8.74 -1.88
C HIS A 116 2.05 -7.98 -0.75
N ILE A 117 2.32 -6.68 -0.60
CA ILE A 117 1.73 -5.89 0.48
C ILE A 117 0.46 -5.20 -0.02
N LEU A 118 0.56 -4.39 -1.08
CA LEU A 118 -0.56 -3.61 -1.62
C LEU A 118 -1.61 -4.47 -2.31
N HIS A 119 -1.27 -5.67 -2.81
CA HIS A 119 -2.26 -6.61 -3.36
C HIS A 119 -2.56 -7.81 -2.45
N GLY A 120 -1.81 -7.99 -1.36
CA GLY A 120 -1.86 -9.23 -0.56
C GLY A 120 -2.26 -9.06 0.92
N LEU A 121 -1.99 -7.93 1.56
CA LEU A 121 -2.14 -7.79 3.02
C LEU A 121 -3.11 -6.68 3.42
N GLN A 122 -4.02 -6.98 4.35
CA GLN A 122 -4.87 -5.95 4.98
C GLN A 122 -4.08 -5.13 6.01
N PRO A 123 -4.36 -3.83 6.18
CA PRO A 123 -5.37 -3.03 5.48
C PRO A 123 -4.90 -2.47 4.12
N PHE A 124 -3.63 -2.62 3.77
CA PHE A 124 -3.02 -2.03 2.57
C PHE A 124 -3.71 -2.44 1.27
N LYS A 125 -4.14 -3.71 1.19
CA LYS A 125 -4.92 -4.21 0.07
C LYS A 125 -6.18 -3.40 -0.17
N ARG A 126 -6.97 -3.17 0.88
CA ARG A 126 -8.21 -2.38 0.76
C ARG A 126 -7.93 -0.95 0.28
N TRP A 127 -6.83 -0.36 0.74
CA TRP A 127 -6.43 0.99 0.35
C TRP A 127 -6.00 1.07 -1.10
N HIS A 128 -5.24 0.08 -1.57
CA HIS A 128 -4.82 0.01 -2.95
C HIS A 128 -5.97 -0.36 -3.89
N ASP A 129 -6.89 -1.24 -3.48
CA ASP A 129 -8.13 -1.54 -4.22
C ASP A 129 -8.96 -0.26 -4.45
N GLU A 130 -8.95 0.68 -3.48
CA GLU A 130 -9.64 1.96 -3.63
C GLU A 130 -8.95 2.87 -4.65
N HIS A 131 -7.62 2.86 -4.70
CA HIS A 131 -6.86 3.52 -5.75
C HIS A 131 -7.17 2.91 -7.14
N HIS A 132 -7.26 1.59 -7.27
CA HIS A 132 -7.67 0.92 -8.51
C HIS A 132 -9.06 1.37 -8.99
N LYS A 133 -10.01 1.60 -8.07
CA LYS A 133 -11.34 2.12 -8.40
C LYS A 133 -11.34 3.59 -8.79
N ARG A 134 -10.49 4.39 -8.12
CA ARG A 134 -10.39 5.85 -8.31
C ARG A 134 -8.94 6.24 -8.63
N PRO A 135 -8.43 5.91 -9.83
CA PRO A 135 -7.02 6.08 -10.17
C PRO A 135 -6.55 7.55 -10.19
N PHE A 136 -7.48 8.50 -10.28
CA PHE A 136 -7.20 9.95 -10.24
C PHE A 136 -7.41 10.58 -8.85
N ALA A 137 -7.87 9.81 -7.86
CA ALA A 137 -7.95 10.29 -6.48
C ALA A 137 -6.55 10.34 -5.85
N LEU A 138 -6.36 11.27 -4.92
CA LEU A 138 -5.06 11.52 -4.26
C LEU A 138 -4.82 10.51 -3.12
N ILE A 139 -4.86 9.23 -3.46
CA ILE A 139 -4.67 8.11 -2.54
C ILE A 139 -3.20 7.68 -2.59
N GLY A 140 -2.55 7.69 -1.44
CA GLY A 140 -1.12 7.35 -1.31
C GLY A 140 -0.69 7.21 0.16
N THR A 141 0.57 6.88 0.38
CA THR A 141 1.16 6.91 1.72
C THR A 141 1.40 8.36 2.12
N SER A 142 1.12 8.75 3.36
CA SER A 142 1.43 10.12 3.81
C SER A 142 2.93 10.36 3.87
N THR A 143 3.39 11.59 3.60
CA THR A 143 4.82 11.98 3.64
C THR A 143 5.50 11.60 4.94
N VAL A 144 4.85 11.91 6.07
CA VAL A 144 5.38 11.59 7.40
C VAL A 144 5.44 10.07 7.59
N GLY A 145 4.41 9.34 7.15
CA GLY A 145 4.37 7.89 7.24
C GLY A 145 5.49 7.22 6.43
N SER A 146 5.68 7.63 5.18
CA SER A 146 6.72 7.07 4.31
C SER A 146 8.12 7.41 4.81
N LEU A 147 8.38 8.65 5.26
CA LEU A 147 9.66 9.03 5.85
C LEU A 147 9.99 8.24 7.12
N LEU A 148 9.00 8.04 8.02
CA LEU A 148 9.19 7.24 9.23
C LEU A 148 9.48 5.77 8.88
N LEU A 149 8.80 5.20 7.88
CA LEU A 149 9.05 3.84 7.42
C LEU A 149 10.45 3.70 6.81
N ILE A 150 10.88 4.64 5.96
CA ILE A 150 12.24 4.62 5.38
C ILE A 150 13.28 4.79 6.50
N ALA A 151 13.06 5.70 7.45
CA ALA A 151 13.97 5.88 8.57
C ALA A 151 14.08 4.62 9.43
N ALA A 152 12.95 3.98 9.76
CA ALA A 152 12.91 2.81 10.64
C ALA A 152 13.36 1.51 9.97
N LEU A 153 13.05 1.32 8.67
CA LEU A 153 13.28 0.04 7.97
C LEU A 153 14.52 0.06 7.06
N VAL A 154 15.07 1.24 6.76
CA VAL A 154 16.25 1.39 5.90
C VAL A 154 17.38 2.06 6.68
N PHE A 155 17.20 3.30 7.12
CA PHE A 155 18.29 4.06 7.73
C PHE A 155 18.75 3.46 9.05
N ALA A 156 17.84 3.24 10.01
CA ALA A 156 18.19 2.76 11.34
C ALA A 156 18.90 1.38 11.32
N PRO A 157 18.42 0.36 10.58
CA PRO A 157 19.13 -0.90 10.45
C PRO A 157 20.51 -0.73 9.82
N LEU A 158 20.63 0.05 8.74
CA LEU A 158 21.95 0.29 8.12
C LEU A 158 22.87 1.03 9.08
N PHE A 159 22.39 2.05 9.79
CA PHE A 159 23.17 2.78 10.78
C PHE A 159 23.70 1.88 11.92
N LEU A 160 22.94 0.84 12.30
CA LEU A 160 23.36 -0.12 13.31
C LEU A 160 24.35 -1.17 12.78
N LEU A 161 24.31 -1.48 11.48
CA LEU A 161 25.10 -2.55 10.86
C LEU A 161 26.39 -2.04 10.20
N ILE A 162 26.39 -0.80 9.70
CA ILE A 162 27.47 -0.18 8.93
C ILE A 162 27.67 1.27 9.38
N ASP A 163 28.66 1.98 8.81
CA ASP A 163 28.90 3.36 9.19
C ASP A 163 27.80 4.33 8.71
N VAL A 164 27.66 5.44 9.45
CA VAL A 164 26.63 6.47 9.23
C VAL A 164 26.63 7.04 7.81
N TRP A 165 27.79 7.19 7.18
CA TRP A 165 27.87 7.80 5.85
C TRP A 165 27.42 6.83 4.77
N LEU A 166 27.77 5.54 4.87
CA LEU A 166 27.22 4.51 3.99
C LEU A 166 25.72 4.33 4.20
N ALA A 167 25.26 4.30 5.45
CA ALA A 167 23.84 4.22 5.78
C ALA A 167 23.05 5.39 5.18
N LEU A 168 23.57 6.61 5.34
CA LEU A 168 22.97 7.81 4.76
C LEU A 168 22.98 7.76 3.23
N ALA A 169 24.11 7.43 2.59
CA ALA A 169 24.21 7.36 1.13
C ALA A 169 23.25 6.33 0.52
N ALA A 170 23.18 5.12 1.10
CA ALA A 170 22.23 4.09 0.66
C ALA A 170 20.77 4.53 0.88
N THR A 171 20.47 5.16 2.02
CA THR A 171 19.12 5.69 2.30
C THR A 171 18.74 6.79 1.31
N LEU A 172 19.65 7.68 0.95
CA LEU A 172 19.42 8.69 -0.09
C LEU A 172 19.10 8.05 -1.44
N GLY A 173 19.80 6.96 -1.80
CA GLY A 173 19.49 6.15 -2.97
C GLY A 173 18.06 5.60 -2.95
N VAL A 174 17.64 5.05 -1.80
CA VAL A 174 16.27 4.55 -1.60
C VAL A 174 15.24 5.68 -1.71
N MET A 175 15.50 6.84 -1.09
CA MET A 175 14.62 8.01 -1.16
C MET A 175 14.49 8.57 -2.58
N CYS A 176 15.59 8.62 -3.35
CA CYS A 176 15.56 8.98 -4.77
C CYS A 176 14.68 8.00 -5.56
N GLY A 177 14.79 6.71 -5.28
CA GLY A 177 13.93 5.69 -5.87
C GLY A 177 12.45 5.90 -5.51
N TYR A 178 12.14 6.10 -4.23
CA TYR A 178 10.78 6.38 -3.76
C TYR A 178 10.17 7.60 -4.45
N LEU A 179 10.91 8.71 -4.51
CA LEU A 179 10.47 9.92 -5.19
C LEU A 179 10.24 9.67 -6.68
N PHE A 180 11.13 8.93 -7.34
CA PHE A 180 10.95 8.57 -8.74
C PHE A 180 9.71 7.70 -8.95
N TYR A 181 9.45 6.75 -8.06
CA TYR A 181 8.22 5.97 -8.05
C TYR A 181 6.99 6.86 -7.91
N ASP A 182 6.97 7.78 -6.94
CA ASP A 182 5.80 8.61 -6.68
C ASP A 182 5.49 9.54 -7.87
N VAL A 183 6.52 10.17 -8.45
CA VAL A 183 6.40 10.95 -9.69
C VAL A 183 5.89 10.08 -10.84
N MET A 184 6.45 8.89 -11.05
CA MET A 184 6.06 8.01 -12.15
C MET A 184 4.63 7.47 -11.98
N HIS A 185 4.23 7.15 -10.75
CA HIS A 185 2.89 6.71 -10.42
C HIS A 185 1.88 7.83 -10.67
N HIS A 186 2.15 9.03 -10.14
CA HIS A 186 1.35 10.22 -10.38
C HIS A 186 1.22 10.52 -11.88
N ALA A 187 2.34 10.58 -12.59
CA ALA A 187 2.40 10.87 -14.03
C ALA A 187 1.63 9.82 -14.85
N SER A 188 1.71 8.55 -14.47
CA SER A 188 1.01 7.46 -15.16
C SER A 188 -0.50 7.61 -15.11
N HIS A 189 -1.05 8.26 -14.09
CA HIS A 189 -2.47 8.62 -14.04
C HIS A 189 -2.74 9.98 -14.67
N HIS A 190 -2.03 11.02 -14.26
CA HIS A 190 -2.43 12.41 -14.50
C HIS A 190 -1.84 13.06 -15.76
N TRP A 191 -0.75 12.53 -16.32
CA TRP A 191 -0.06 13.17 -17.45
C TRP A 191 -0.32 12.47 -18.78
N ARG A 192 -0.22 13.22 -19.87
CA ARG A 192 -0.24 12.65 -21.23
C ARG A 192 1.17 12.19 -21.60
N ALA A 193 1.30 10.94 -22.02
CA ALA A 193 2.57 10.40 -22.54
C ALA A 193 2.57 10.43 -24.07
N LYS A 194 3.68 10.85 -24.69
CA LYS A 194 3.90 10.80 -26.15
C LYS A 194 5.22 10.08 -26.45
N GLY A 195 5.13 8.85 -26.98
CA GLY A 195 6.30 8.08 -27.40
C GLY A 195 7.19 7.57 -26.26
N GLY A 196 8.08 6.65 -26.61
CA GLY A 196 9.24 6.27 -25.80
C GLY A 196 8.95 5.47 -24.53
N TRP A 197 9.93 5.53 -23.62
CA TRP A 197 9.95 4.74 -22.39
C TRP A 197 8.75 5.06 -21.48
N PHE A 198 8.45 6.34 -21.23
CA PHE A 198 7.35 6.73 -20.33
C PHE A 198 5.99 6.26 -20.85
N GLN A 199 5.73 6.34 -22.16
CA GLN A 199 4.48 5.81 -22.74
C GLN A 199 4.35 4.31 -22.51
N SER A 200 5.46 3.57 -22.61
CA SER A 200 5.48 2.12 -22.34
C SER A 200 5.20 1.83 -20.85
N ARG A 201 5.79 2.61 -19.92
CA ARG A 201 5.50 2.50 -18.48
C ARG A 201 4.03 2.79 -18.17
N LYS A 202 3.50 3.90 -18.70
CA LYS A 202 2.09 4.28 -18.53
C LYS A 202 1.16 3.20 -19.07
N ARG A 203 1.46 2.59 -20.22
CA ARG A 203 0.68 1.47 -20.78
C ARG A 203 0.71 0.24 -19.88
N ALA A 204 1.88 -0.14 -19.36
CA ALA A 204 2.01 -1.26 -18.44
C ALA A 204 1.18 -1.04 -17.15
N HIS A 205 1.26 0.16 -16.57
CA HIS A 205 0.47 0.53 -15.39
C HIS A 205 -1.04 0.57 -15.70
N ALA A 206 -1.45 1.03 -16.88
CA ALA A 206 -2.86 1.01 -17.28
C ALA A 206 -3.40 -0.43 -17.47
N LEU A 207 -2.55 -1.36 -17.90
CA LEU A 207 -2.89 -2.80 -17.95
C LEU A 207 -2.98 -3.41 -16.55
N HIS A 208 -2.13 -2.97 -15.62
CA HIS A 208 -2.21 -3.36 -14.22
C HIS A 208 -3.52 -2.92 -13.55
N HIS A 209 -4.04 -1.75 -13.91
CA HIS A 209 -5.31 -1.21 -13.40
C HIS A 209 -6.57 -1.88 -13.99
N GLN A 210 -6.42 -2.83 -14.93
CA GLN A 210 -7.59 -3.54 -15.47
C GLN A 210 -8.21 -4.45 -14.40
N PRO A 211 -9.54 -4.58 -14.34
CA PRO A 211 -10.20 -5.48 -13.41
C PRO A 211 -9.65 -6.91 -13.52
N GLY A 212 -9.23 -7.48 -12.39
CA GLY A 212 -8.67 -8.84 -12.31
C GLY A 212 -7.23 -8.99 -12.83
N ALA A 213 -6.55 -7.90 -13.17
CA ALA A 213 -5.15 -7.95 -13.59
C ALA A 213 -4.23 -8.39 -12.45
N ASN A 214 -3.32 -9.31 -12.77
CA ASN A 214 -2.26 -9.79 -11.87
C ASN A 214 -0.90 -9.70 -12.57
N VAL A 215 -0.65 -8.56 -13.21
CA VAL A 215 0.53 -8.29 -14.05
C VAL A 215 1.04 -6.88 -13.82
N TYR A 216 2.29 -6.61 -14.22
CA TYR A 216 2.93 -5.29 -14.20
C TYR A 216 2.89 -4.59 -12.83
N TYR A 217 3.49 -5.23 -11.82
CA TYR A 217 3.60 -4.65 -10.48
C TYR A 217 4.74 -3.63 -10.38
N GLY A 218 5.74 -3.68 -11.27
CA GLY A 218 6.69 -2.58 -11.35
C GLY A 218 6.02 -1.37 -11.99
N VAL A 219 6.10 -0.19 -11.36
CA VAL A 219 5.63 1.11 -11.87
C VAL A 219 6.78 1.84 -12.56
N THR A 220 7.94 1.94 -11.91
CA THR A 220 9.14 2.59 -12.47
C THR A 220 9.82 1.74 -13.54
N THR A 221 9.93 0.43 -13.34
CA THR A 221 10.58 -0.49 -14.27
C THR A 221 9.84 -1.83 -14.34
N SER A 222 9.87 -2.50 -15.50
CA SER A 222 9.34 -3.87 -15.61
C SER A 222 10.38 -4.94 -15.32
N PHE A 223 11.63 -4.58 -15.01
CA PHE A 223 12.71 -5.55 -14.78
C PHE A 223 12.28 -6.70 -13.85
N TRP A 224 11.67 -6.39 -12.71
CA TRP A 224 11.19 -7.41 -11.77
C TRP A 224 9.97 -8.19 -12.29
N ASP A 225 9.13 -7.59 -13.13
CA ASP A 225 8.09 -8.34 -13.82
C ASP A 225 8.65 -9.34 -14.86
N TRP A 226 9.82 -9.05 -15.43
CA TRP A 226 10.56 -10.03 -16.25
C TRP A 226 11.11 -11.16 -15.39
N VAL A 227 11.83 -10.82 -14.32
CA VAL A 227 12.45 -11.78 -13.40
C VAL A 227 11.43 -12.73 -12.77
N PHE A 228 10.28 -12.21 -12.34
CA PHE A 228 9.25 -12.97 -11.64
C PHE A 228 8.05 -13.36 -12.51
N ALA A 229 8.17 -13.21 -13.84
CA ALA A 229 7.17 -13.60 -14.82
C ALA A 229 5.75 -13.04 -14.57
N THR A 230 5.64 -11.79 -14.11
CA THR A 230 4.36 -11.08 -13.89
C THR A 230 4.00 -10.16 -15.05
N ARG A 231 4.20 -10.62 -16.29
CA ARG A 231 3.79 -9.93 -17.52
C ARG A 231 2.70 -10.74 -18.22
N PRO A 232 1.84 -10.11 -19.05
CA PRO A 232 0.89 -10.83 -19.87
C PRO A 232 1.63 -11.86 -20.72
N LYS A 233 1.14 -13.11 -20.73
CA LYS A 233 1.77 -14.20 -21.49
C LYS A 233 1.66 -14.01 -23.01
N ASN A 234 0.77 -13.12 -23.46
CA ASN A 234 0.54 -12.80 -24.86
C ASN A 234 0.53 -11.27 -25.03
N GLY A 235 1.59 -10.72 -25.61
CA GLY A 235 1.72 -9.31 -25.95
C GLY A 235 2.81 -9.12 -27.00
#